data_AF-A0AAD8YCM4-F1
#
_entry.id   AF-A0AAD8YCM4-F1
#
_cell.length_a   1.000
_cell.length_b   1.000
_cell.length_c   1.000
_cell.angle_alpha   90.00
_cell.angle_beta   90.00
_cell.angle_gamma   90.00
#
_symmetry.space_group_name_H-M   'P 1'
#
loop_
_entity.id
_entity.type
_entity.pdbx_description
1 polymer ?
#
loop_
_entity_poly.entity_id
_entity_poly.type
_entity_poly.pdbx_seq_one_letter_code
_entity_poly.pdbx_strand_id
1 'polypeptide(L)'
;MLLERATASSDMNNEHVDCRKDLVEGGEGHHWEKKLKVRNRRRFAGEKFVSVKMSLIVTALLPSVLLLLLSLPSSSQAFVNPIDVITRDFQALTRKVTAHHILLPKSTDVALSLKQSIRNKVSPKSSDDPKYIVDVFSAAAQKYSRDEETAVRGGLLGTKVPQGYCRAKELDAACFKAPLGEIAGPIESEYGYHLLLVTERTNCPKLDGKYNKIIRDADGVSTKFGSEEIQTVALQQVGFWMGVSLAGGVLAEVAAKAANVVDTLPWE
;
A
#
# COMPACT_ATOMS: atom_id res chain seq x y z
N MET A 1 -69.97 -9.25 13.52
CA MET A 1 -70.06 -10.06 14.75
C MET A 1 -68.67 -10.06 15.36
N LEU A 2 -68.46 -9.16 16.32
CA LEU A 2 -68.51 -9.45 17.77
C LEU A 2 -67.18 -10.13 18.18
N LEU A 3 -66.29 -9.44 18.90
CA LEU A 3 -66.26 -9.33 20.38
C LEU A 3 -66.02 -10.73 21.01
N GLU A 4 -65.18 -10.97 22.00
CA GLU A 4 -64.57 -10.16 23.05
C GLU A 4 -63.48 -11.02 23.74
N ARG A 5 -62.34 -10.43 24.16
CA ARG A 5 -61.93 -10.11 25.56
C ARG A 5 -61.99 -11.23 26.60
N ALA A 6 -60.86 -11.40 27.31
CA ALA A 6 -60.65 -11.13 28.75
C ALA A 6 -59.17 -11.51 29.11
N THR A 7 -58.25 -10.59 29.50
CA THR A 7 -57.96 -10.02 30.85
C THR A 7 -57.67 -11.08 31.92
N ALA A 8 -56.69 -11.04 32.83
CA ALA A 8 -55.70 -10.09 33.38
C ALA A 8 -54.54 -10.95 33.98
N SER A 9 -53.39 -10.51 34.52
CA SER A 9 -53.17 -9.60 35.64
C SER A 9 -51.66 -9.52 35.95
N SER A 10 -51.22 -8.32 36.37
CA SER A 10 -50.14 -7.94 37.30
C SER A 10 -49.06 -8.96 37.72
N ASP A 11 -47.78 -8.60 37.63
CA ASP A 11 -47.08 -7.92 38.73
C ASP A 11 -45.62 -7.58 38.40
N MET A 12 -45.26 -6.32 38.68
CA MET A 12 -43.90 -5.81 38.67
C MET A 12 -43.25 -6.14 40.02
N ASN A 13 -42.00 -6.62 40.02
CA ASN A 13 -41.12 -6.40 41.16
C ASN A 13 -39.72 -6.05 40.65
N ASN A 14 -39.32 -4.82 41.01
CA ASN A 14 -38.05 -4.18 40.72
C ASN A 14 -37.31 -4.10 42.06
N GLU A 15 -36.28 -4.92 42.26
CA GLU A 15 -35.46 -4.87 43.47
C GLU A 15 -34.36 -3.82 43.31
N HIS A 16 -34.51 -2.78 44.12
CA HIS A 16 -33.60 -1.65 44.28
C HIS A 16 -32.69 -1.97 45.48
N VAL A 17 -31.39 -2.16 45.25
CA VAL A 17 -30.40 -2.34 46.32
C VAL A 17 -29.77 -0.98 46.62
N ASP A 18 -30.25 -0.36 47.69
CA ASP A 18 -29.70 0.84 48.33
C ASP A 18 -28.69 0.40 49.41
N CYS A 19 -27.42 0.79 49.25
CA CYS A 19 -26.38 0.62 50.26
C CYS A 19 -25.85 2.00 50.67
N ARG A 20 -26.50 2.63 51.66
CA ARG A 20 -25.93 3.77 52.37
C ARG A 20 -26.34 3.77 53.84
N LYS A 21 -25.44 3.24 54.67
CA LYS A 21 -25.22 3.40 56.14
C LYS A 21 -24.17 2.33 56.46
N ASP A 22 -22.96 2.67 56.86
CA ASP A 22 -22.59 3.18 58.18
C ASP A 22 -21.22 3.89 58.10
N LEU A 23 -21.01 4.90 58.96
CA LEU A 23 -19.84 5.02 59.85
C LEU A 23 -19.82 6.44 60.44
N VAL A 24 -20.08 6.50 61.74
CA VAL A 24 -19.87 7.64 62.63
C VAL A 24 -18.77 7.23 63.61
N GLU A 25 -17.99 8.22 64.04
CA GLU A 25 -17.02 8.29 65.14
C GLU A 25 -15.52 8.18 64.82
N GLY A 26 -14.76 9.18 65.29
CA GLY A 26 -13.30 9.15 65.45
C GLY A 26 -12.62 10.50 65.25
N GLY A 27 -12.43 11.27 66.33
CA GLY A 27 -11.68 12.52 66.34
C GLY A 27 -10.17 12.38 66.60
N GLU A 28 -9.51 13.55 66.59
CA GLU A 28 -8.16 13.88 67.08
C GLU A 28 -6.93 13.61 66.17
N GLY A 29 -6.05 14.62 66.06
CA GLY A 29 -4.63 14.37 65.69
C GLY A 29 -3.84 15.39 64.87
N HIS A 30 -3.85 16.68 65.23
CA HIS A 30 -2.89 17.67 64.71
C HIS A 30 -1.44 17.38 65.16
N HIS A 31 -0.54 16.82 64.33
CA HIS A 31 0.92 16.83 64.66
C HIS A 31 1.93 16.43 63.53
N TRP A 32 1.94 17.02 62.32
CA TRP A 32 3.00 16.65 61.35
C TRP A 32 3.69 17.76 60.53
N GLU A 33 3.35 19.03 60.68
CA GLU A 33 3.74 20.05 59.67
C GLU A 33 4.91 21.00 60.01
N LYS A 34 5.82 20.64 60.93
CA LYS A 34 6.96 21.53 61.30
C LYS A 34 8.34 20.89 61.35
N LYS A 35 8.70 20.01 60.40
CA LYS A 35 10.06 19.41 60.38
C LYS A 35 10.75 19.23 59.03
N LEU A 36 10.51 20.10 58.04
CA LEU A 36 11.23 20.04 56.74
C LEU A 36 11.92 21.34 56.31
N LYS A 37 12.14 22.31 57.21
CA LYS A 37 12.68 23.63 56.83
C LYS A 37 14.02 24.01 57.47
N VAL A 38 14.99 23.11 57.64
CA VAL A 38 16.37 23.49 58.07
C VAL A 38 17.49 22.58 57.52
N ARG A 39 17.38 22.01 56.31
CA ARG A 39 18.49 21.16 55.81
C ARG A 39 18.74 21.18 54.32
N ASN A 40 18.95 22.35 53.72
CA ASN A 40 19.64 22.39 52.42
C ASN A 40 20.29 23.73 52.08
N ARG A 41 21.33 24.13 52.83
CA ARG A 41 22.10 25.34 52.50
C ARG A 41 23.60 25.18 52.73
N ARG A 42 24.18 24.02 52.38
CA ARG A 42 25.63 23.77 52.34
C ARG A 42 25.97 22.67 51.34
N ARG A 43 25.90 22.94 50.03
CA ARG A 43 26.43 22.02 49.01
C ARG A 43 26.63 22.67 47.62
N PHE A 44 27.25 23.86 47.54
CA PHE A 44 27.41 24.58 46.25
C PHE A 44 28.82 25.08 45.94
N ALA A 45 29.88 24.49 46.52
CA ALA A 45 31.26 24.90 46.27
C ALA A 45 32.16 23.83 45.62
N GLY A 46 31.73 22.57 45.48
CA GLY A 46 32.58 21.47 45.00
C GLY A 46 32.34 21.00 43.55
N GLU A 47 31.21 21.35 42.94
CA GLU A 47 30.78 20.73 41.66
C GLU A 47 31.45 21.34 40.41
N LYS A 48 32.02 22.54 40.50
CA LYS A 48 32.58 23.21 39.32
C LYS A 48 33.94 22.67 38.86
N PHE A 49 34.66 21.94 39.71
CA PHE A 49 36.04 21.51 39.39
C PHE A 49 36.12 20.10 38.77
N VAL A 50 35.12 19.24 39.00
CA VAL A 50 35.07 17.88 38.41
C VAL A 50 34.53 17.92 36.97
N SER A 51 33.61 18.85 36.69
CA SER A 51 32.93 18.97 35.39
C SER A 51 33.87 19.34 34.23
N VAL A 52 34.95 20.08 34.49
CA VAL A 52 35.86 20.56 33.43
C VAL A 52 36.86 19.47 33.01
N LYS A 53 37.33 18.64 33.94
CA LYS A 53 38.31 17.58 33.63
C LYS A 53 37.70 16.39 32.88
N MET A 54 36.42 16.08 33.13
CA MET A 54 35.74 14.97 32.43
C MET A 54 35.38 15.32 30.97
N SER A 55 35.14 16.61 30.69
CA SER A 55 34.87 17.10 29.33
C SER A 55 36.07 16.95 28.38
N LEU A 56 37.30 17.09 28.87
CA LEU A 56 38.52 17.02 28.05
C LEU A 56 38.84 15.59 27.58
N ILE A 57 38.52 14.57 28.38
CA ILE A 57 38.78 13.16 28.05
C ILE A 57 37.78 12.66 27.01
N VAL A 58 36.52 13.08 27.12
CA VAL A 58 35.47 12.74 26.15
C VAL A 58 35.77 13.38 24.78
N THR A 59 36.22 14.64 24.74
CA THR A 59 36.60 15.29 23.47
C THR A 59 37.86 14.71 22.82
N ALA A 60 38.79 14.14 23.59
CA ALA A 60 40.02 13.57 23.06
C ALA A 60 39.86 12.15 22.47
N LEU A 61 38.88 11.38 22.97
CA LEU A 61 38.65 9.99 22.53
C LEU A 61 37.61 9.88 21.41
N LEU A 62 36.72 10.87 21.27
CA LEU A 62 35.72 10.95 20.20
C LEU A 62 36.29 10.86 18.77
N PRO A 63 37.37 11.60 18.39
CA PRO A 63 37.89 11.52 17.03
C PRO A 63 38.53 10.17 16.72
N SER A 64 39.14 9.49 17.71
CA SER A 64 39.73 8.16 17.54
C SER A 64 38.67 7.07 17.40
N VAL A 65 37.57 7.16 18.16
CA VAL A 65 36.42 6.24 18.03
C VAL A 65 35.67 6.47 16.71
N LEU A 66 35.53 7.73 16.29
CA LEU A 66 34.92 8.08 15.00
C LEU A 66 35.77 7.58 13.82
N LEU A 67 37.10 7.71 13.90
CA LEU A 67 38.02 7.20 12.87
C LEU A 67 38.02 5.66 12.82
N LEU A 68 37.90 4.99 13.97
CA LEU A 68 37.77 3.54 14.05
C LEU A 68 36.44 3.05 13.43
N LEU A 69 35.33 3.75 13.71
CA LEU A 69 34.01 3.49 13.11
C LEU A 69 34.01 3.70 11.58
N LEU A 70 34.75 4.70 11.08
CA LEU A 70 34.91 4.97 9.64
C LEU A 70 35.83 3.96 8.94
N SER A 71 36.69 3.27 9.68
CA SER A 71 37.62 2.25 9.17
C SER A 71 37.04 0.84 9.12
N LEU A 72 35.84 0.63 9.70
CA LEU A 72 35.14 -0.63 9.53
C LEU A 72 34.81 -0.76 8.04
N PRO A 73 35.27 -1.84 7.35
CA PRO A 73 34.76 -2.11 6.03
C PRO A 73 33.25 -2.16 6.20
N SER A 74 32.55 -1.33 5.43
CA SER A 74 31.11 -1.43 5.24
C SER A 74 30.88 -2.84 4.73
N SER A 75 30.76 -3.76 5.67
CA SER A 75 30.56 -5.16 5.41
C SER A 75 29.15 -5.14 4.89
N SER A 76 29.03 -5.10 3.56
CA SER A 76 27.81 -5.12 2.79
C SER A 76 27.11 -6.46 3.01
N GLN A 77 26.75 -6.75 4.25
CA GLN A 77 25.70 -7.69 4.54
C GLN A 77 24.44 -6.91 4.22
N ALA A 78 23.95 -7.13 3.00
CA ALA A 78 22.61 -6.75 2.60
C ALA A 78 21.66 -7.45 3.58
N PHE A 79 21.35 -6.77 4.69
CA PHE A 79 20.27 -7.16 5.56
C PHE A 79 19.01 -7.00 4.71
N VAL A 80 18.47 -8.12 4.22
CA VAL A 80 17.19 -8.08 3.52
C VAL A 80 16.17 -7.55 4.52
N ASN A 81 15.69 -6.33 4.33
CA ASN A 81 14.71 -5.78 5.24
C ASN A 81 13.47 -6.70 5.19
N PRO A 82 12.97 -7.20 6.32
CA PRO A 82 11.81 -8.09 6.32
C PRO A 82 10.59 -7.43 5.67
N ILE A 83 10.48 -6.10 5.75
CA ILE A 83 9.46 -5.31 5.07
C ILE A 83 9.60 -5.38 3.54
N ASP A 84 10.81 -5.42 2.99
CA ASP A 84 11.03 -5.52 1.54
C ASP A 84 10.65 -6.90 1.01
N VAL A 85 10.85 -7.95 1.81
CA VAL A 85 10.41 -9.31 1.49
C VAL A 85 8.89 -9.38 1.48
N ILE A 86 8.24 -8.93 2.55
CA ILE A 86 6.78 -8.89 2.66
C ILE A 86 6.17 -8.06 1.52
N THR A 87 6.77 -6.91 1.21
CA THR A 87 6.31 -6.06 0.11
C THR A 87 6.45 -6.79 -1.21
N ARG A 88 7.62 -7.36 -1.52
CA ARG A 88 7.84 -8.12 -2.77
C ARG A 88 6.85 -9.28 -2.92
N ASP A 89 6.59 -10.02 -1.85
CA ASP A 89 5.68 -11.16 -1.86
C ASP A 89 4.23 -10.71 -2.03
N PHE A 90 3.82 -9.66 -1.32
CA PHE A 90 2.52 -9.03 -1.52
C PHE A 90 2.36 -8.54 -2.97
N GLN A 91 3.40 -7.93 -3.54
CA GLN A 91 3.37 -7.48 -4.93
C GLN A 91 3.26 -8.63 -5.92
N ALA A 92 3.99 -9.72 -5.68
CA ALA A 92 3.91 -10.93 -6.49
C ALA A 92 2.53 -11.61 -6.41
N LEU A 93 1.86 -11.54 -5.26
CA LEU A 93 0.52 -12.10 -5.05
C LEU A 93 -0.60 -11.21 -5.64
N THR A 94 -0.42 -9.90 -5.58
CA THR A 94 -1.43 -8.92 -6.05
C THR A 94 -1.20 -8.44 -7.48
N ARG A 95 -0.28 -9.07 -8.21
CA ARG A 95 -0.02 -8.74 -9.61
C ARG A 95 -1.23 -9.04 -10.48
N LYS A 96 -1.56 -8.08 -11.34
CA LYS A 96 -2.70 -8.16 -12.26
C LYS A 96 -2.28 -7.71 -13.65
N VAL A 97 -2.92 -8.22 -14.69
CA VAL A 97 -2.60 -7.88 -16.09
C VAL A 97 -3.86 -7.69 -16.92
N THR A 98 -3.80 -6.77 -17.88
CA THR A 98 -4.81 -6.62 -18.94
C THR A 98 -4.12 -6.92 -20.26
N ALA A 99 -4.47 -8.05 -20.87
CA ALA A 99 -3.84 -8.54 -22.08
C ALA A 99 -4.87 -8.99 -23.12
N HIS A 100 -4.45 -8.91 -24.38
CA HIS A 100 -5.18 -9.38 -25.54
C HIS A 100 -4.40 -10.53 -26.16
N HIS A 101 -5.09 -11.53 -26.67
CA HIS A 101 -4.48 -12.68 -27.32
C HIS A 101 -5.18 -13.04 -28.63
N ILE A 102 -4.45 -13.75 -29.49
CA ILE A 102 -4.97 -14.32 -30.74
C ILE A 102 -4.53 -15.77 -30.78
N LEU A 103 -5.51 -16.68 -30.68
CA LEU A 103 -5.29 -18.11 -30.87
C LEU A 103 -5.25 -18.47 -32.37
N LEU A 104 -4.18 -19.15 -32.78
CA LEU A 104 -3.89 -19.59 -34.15
C LEU A 104 -3.69 -21.11 -34.21
N PRO A 105 -3.82 -21.74 -35.40
CA PRO A 105 -3.36 -23.12 -35.61
C PRO A 105 -1.91 -23.32 -35.16
N LYS A 106 -1.53 -24.58 -34.89
CA LYS A 106 -0.14 -25.01 -34.66
C LYS A 106 0.70 -24.94 -35.95
N SER A 107 0.79 -23.76 -36.56
CA SER A 107 1.66 -23.44 -37.68
C SER A 107 2.44 -22.18 -37.35
N THR A 108 3.77 -22.32 -37.27
CA THR A 108 4.69 -21.23 -36.95
C THR A 108 4.66 -20.15 -38.02
N ASP A 109 4.58 -20.54 -39.30
CA ASP A 109 4.58 -19.60 -40.44
C ASP A 109 3.37 -18.68 -40.43
N VAL A 110 2.20 -19.23 -40.10
CA VAL A 110 0.95 -18.45 -39.97
C VAL A 110 1.07 -17.44 -38.83
N ALA A 111 1.64 -17.85 -37.69
CA ALA A 111 1.79 -16.96 -36.55
C ALA A 111 2.82 -15.84 -36.79
N LEU A 112 3.94 -16.15 -37.43
CA LEU A 112 4.98 -15.18 -37.77
C LEU A 112 4.50 -14.19 -38.84
N SER A 113 3.83 -14.67 -39.88
CA SER A 113 3.26 -13.81 -40.92
C SER A 113 2.19 -12.87 -40.37
N LEU A 114 1.30 -13.35 -39.48
CA LEU A 114 0.32 -12.49 -38.84
C LEU A 114 0.97 -11.45 -37.94
N LYS A 115 1.95 -11.85 -37.11
CA LYS A 115 2.73 -10.93 -36.26
C LYS A 115 3.38 -9.83 -37.09
N GLN A 116 3.99 -10.19 -38.23
CA GLN A 116 4.62 -9.23 -39.12
C GLN A 116 3.59 -8.30 -39.78
N SER A 117 2.44 -8.83 -40.20
CA SER A 117 1.36 -8.03 -40.78
C SER A 117 0.82 -6.96 -39.82
N ILE A 118 0.68 -7.29 -38.53
CA ILE A 118 0.25 -6.35 -37.50
C ILE A 118 1.34 -5.30 -37.27
N ARG A 119 2.61 -5.72 -37.16
CA ARG A 119 3.74 -4.81 -37.00
C ARG A 119 3.83 -3.79 -38.15
N ASN A 120 3.64 -4.24 -39.39
CA ASN A 120 3.68 -3.37 -40.57
C ASN A 120 2.55 -2.33 -40.58
N LYS A 121 1.38 -2.66 -40.04
CA LYS A 121 0.23 -1.74 -39.92
C LYS A 121 0.36 -0.71 -38.79
N VAL A 122 1.18 -1.00 -37.80
CA VAL A 122 1.42 -0.12 -36.65
C VAL A 122 2.63 0.79 -36.88
N SER A 123 3.61 0.33 -37.66
CA SER A 123 4.82 1.09 -37.94
C SER A 123 4.53 2.29 -38.87
N PRO A 124 4.86 3.53 -38.45
CA PRO A 124 4.60 4.75 -39.22
C PRO A 124 5.42 4.83 -40.52
N LYS A 125 6.47 4.00 -40.67
CA LYS A 125 7.30 3.96 -41.88
C LYS A 125 6.75 3.07 -42.99
N SER A 126 5.78 2.20 -42.68
CA SER A 126 5.34 1.12 -43.58
C SER A 126 3.88 1.21 -43.99
N SER A 127 3.11 2.12 -43.41
CA SER A 127 1.71 2.34 -43.74
C SER A 127 1.41 3.83 -43.86
N ASP A 128 0.66 4.21 -44.89
CA ASP A 128 0.24 5.60 -45.13
C ASP A 128 -0.63 6.15 -43.98
N ASP A 129 -1.44 5.29 -43.34
CA ASP A 129 -2.28 5.60 -42.17
C ASP A 129 -1.95 4.68 -40.99
N PRO A 130 -0.96 5.01 -40.14
CA PRO A 130 -0.64 4.20 -38.98
C PRO A 130 -1.81 4.24 -37.98
N LYS A 131 -2.15 3.09 -37.40
CA LYS A 131 -3.25 2.96 -36.42
C LYS A 131 -2.73 2.52 -35.07
N TYR A 132 -3.52 2.83 -34.02
CA TYR A 132 -3.22 2.39 -32.67
C TYR A 132 -3.09 0.86 -32.59
N ILE A 133 -2.03 0.39 -31.92
CA ILE A 133 -1.67 -1.03 -31.87
C ILE A 133 -2.80 -1.94 -31.37
N VAL A 134 -3.56 -1.50 -30.37
CA VAL A 134 -4.67 -2.29 -29.81
C VAL A 134 -5.81 -2.42 -30.82
N ASP A 135 -6.06 -1.40 -31.64
CA ASP A 135 -7.14 -1.45 -32.65
C ASP A 135 -6.78 -2.41 -33.79
N VAL A 136 -5.52 -2.35 -34.25
CA VAL A 136 -5.02 -3.28 -35.27
C VAL A 136 -5.04 -4.72 -34.75
N PHE A 137 -4.61 -4.91 -33.50
CA PHE A 137 -4.60 -6.22 -32.86
C PHE A 137 -6.02 -6.76 -32.64
N SER A 138 -6.93 -5.93 -32.15
CA SER A 138 -8.36 -6.27 -31.95
C SER A 138 -9.03 -6.67 -33.26
N ALA A 139 -8.78 -5.91 -34.34
CA ALA A 139 -9.31 -6.24 -35.67
C ALA A 139 -8.71 -7.54 -36.23
N ALA A 140 -7.44 -7.83 -35.93
CA ALA A 140 -6.81 -9.10 -36.31
C ALA A 140 -7.38 -10.27 -35.49
N ALA A 141 -7.61 -10.08 -34.20
CA ALA A 141 -8.20 -11.08 -33.31
C ALA A 141 -9.60 -11.48 -33.79
N GLN A 142 -10.46 -10.51 -34.11
CA GLN A 142 -11.81 -10.76 -34.62
C GLN A 142 -11.83 -11.57 -35.92
N LYS A 143 -10.79 -11.43 -36.76
CA LYS A 143 -10.75 -12.06 -38.10
C LYS A 143 -10.05 -13.42 -38.12
N TYR A 144 -8.97 -13.56 -37.36
CA TYR A 144 -8.07 -14.71 -37.47
C TYR A 144 -8.03 -15.59 -36.22
N SER A 145 -8.57 -15.13 -35.09
CA SER A 145 -8.53 -15.92 -33.88
C SER A 145 -9.51 -17.09 -33.94
N ARG A 146 -9.06 -18.26 -33.48
CA ARG A 146 -9.90 -19.45 -33.28
C ARG A 146 -10.64 -19.47 -31.94
N ASP A 147 -10.34 -18.55 -31.04
CA ASP A 147 -11.05 -18.43 -29.78
C ASP A 147 -12.25 -17.51 -29.93
N GLU A 148 -13.42 -18.08 -30.22
CA GLU A 148 -14.66 -17.34 -30.47
C GLU A 148 -15.09 -16.49 -29.25
N GLU A 149 -14.78 -16.93 -28.02
CA GLU A 149 -15.21 -16.25 -26.79
C GLU A 149 -14.50 -14.90 -26.58
N THR A 150 -13.24 -14.82 -27.00
CA THR A 150 -12.45 -13.58 -26.88
C THR A 150 -12.29 -12.84 -28.19
N ALA A 151 -12.37 -13.52 -29.35
CA ALA A 151 -12.28 -12.91 -30.67
C ALA A 151 -13.26 -11.74 -30.81
N VAL A 152 -14.51 -11.93 -30.39
CA VAL A 152 -15.57 -10.89 -30.46
C VAL A 152 -15.20 -9.64 -29.63
N ARG A 153 -14.42 -9.82 -28.56
CA ARG A 153 -13.90 -8.74 -27.70
C ARG A 153 -12.49 -8.28 -28.09
N GLY A 154 -12.07 -8.53 -29.34
CA GLY A 154 -10.74 -8.14 -29.81
C GLY A 154 -9.60 -8.94 -29.18
N GLY A 155 -9.88 -10.17 -28.74
CA GLY A 155 -8.92 -11.04 -28.06
C GLY A 155 -8.72 -10.74 -26.58
N LEU A 156 -9.52 -9.85 -25.99
CA LEU A 156 -9.37 -9.43 -24.58
C LEU A 156 -9.60 -10.60 -23.61
N LEU A 157 -8.56 -10.95 -22.85
CA LEU A 157 -8.63 -11.98 -21.81
C LEU A 157 -9.42 -11.48 -20.58
N GLY A 158 -9.33 -10.18 -20.28
CA GLY A 158 -10.00 -9.51 -19.18
C GLY A 158 -9.21 -8.31 -18.67
N THR A 159 -9.84 -7.48 -17.85
CA THR A 159 -9.21 -6.30 -17.25
C THR A 159 -8.66 -6.64 -15.87
N LYS A 160 -7.37 -6.38 -15.65
CA LYS A 160 -6.67 -6.62 -14.37
C LYS A 160 -6.89 -8.06 -13.84
N VAL A 161 -6.69 -9.06 -14.70
CA VAL A 161 -6.82 -10.48 -14.32
C VAL A 161 -5.63 -10.93 -13.45
N PRO A 162 -5.86 -11.76 -12.42
CA PRO A 162 -4.81 -12.33 -11.59
C PRO A 162 -4.04 -13.43 -12.34
N GLN A 163 -2.92 -13.87 -11.76
CA GLN A 163 -2.20 -15.03 -12.27
C GLN A 163 -3.06 -16.30 -12.16
N GLY A 164 -2.96 -17.17 -13.16
CA GLY A 164 -3.71 -18.43 -13.24
C GLY A 164 -5.12 -18.28 -13.79
N TYR A 165 -5.48 -17.09 -14.29
CA TYR A 165 -6.79 -16.85 -14.89
C TYR A 165 -6.92 -17.52 -16.26
N CYS A 166 -5.84 -17.59 -17.04
CA CYS A 166 -5.89 -18.17 -18.39
C CYS A 166 -5.94 -19.70 -18.33
N ARG A 167 -6.75 -20.32 -19.19
CA ARG A 167 -6.85 -21.79 -19.32
C ARG A 167 -5.51 -22.43 -19.76
N ALA A 168 -4.72 -21.72 -20.58
CA ALA A 168 -3.39 -22.14 -20.99
C ALA A 168 -2.31 -21.58 -20.06
N LYS A 169 -1.53 -22.47 -19.43
CA LYS A 169 -0.48 -22.10 -18.47
C LYS A 169 0.66 -21.33 -19.11
N GLU A 170 1.01 -21.68 -20.35
CA GLU A 170 2.07 -21.03 -21.13
C GLU A 170 1.68 -19.59 -21.47
N LEU A 171 0.41 -19.38 -21.84
CA LEU A 171 -0.14 -18.06 -22.10
C LEU A 171 -0.16 -17.20 -20.83
N ASP A 172 -0.64 -17.75 -19.71
CA ASP A 172 -0.66 -17.04 -18.42
C ASP A 172 0.75 -16.59 -18.02
N ALA A 173 1.73 -17.50 -18.08
CA ALA A 173 3.12 -17.19 -17.77
C ALA A 173 3.70 -16.11 -18.70
N ALA A 174 3.34 -16.14 -19.98
CA ALA A 174 3.78 -15.14 -20.95
C ALA A 174 3.17 -13.75 -20.70
N CYS A 175 1.92 -13.67 -20.23
CA CYS A 175 1.25 -12.39 -19.90
C CYS A 175 2.03 -11.55 -18.89
N PHE A 176 2.72 -12.21 -17.96
CA PHE A 176 3.54 -11.55 -16.94
C PHE A 176 5.03 -11.44 -17.28
N LYS A 177 5.47 -11.96 -18.43
CA LYS A 177 6.85 -11.85 -18.90
C LYS A 177 7.01 -10.91 -20.09
N ALA A 178 5.96 -10.77 -20.90
CA ALA A 178 5.99 -9.95 -22.11
C ALA A 178 6.18 -8.45 -21.82
N PRO A 179 6.85 -7.70 -22.70
CA PRO A 179 6.93 -6.24 -22.58
C PRO A 179 5.57 -5.57 -22.78
N LEU A 180 5.35 -4.44 -22.09
CA LEU A 180 4.15 -3.61 -22.26
C LEU A 180 4.11 -2.99 -23.66
N GLY A 181 2.95 -3.03 -24.30
CA GLY A 181 2.72 -2.39 -25.60
C GLY A 181 3.34 -3.10 -26.80
N GLU A 182 3.98 -4.25 -26.61
CA GLU A 182 4.60 -5.01 -27.69
C GLU A 182 3.90 -6.35 -27.95
N ILE A 183 3.99 -6.83 -29.19
CA ILE A 183 3.42 -8.11 -29.58
C ILE A 183 4.41 -9.24 -29.27
N ALA A 184 4.11 -9.99 -28.22
CA ALA A 184 4.83 -11.19 -27.81
C ALA A 184 4.32 -12.45 -28.53
N GLY A 185 5.20 -13.43 -28.67
CA GLY A 185 4.91 -14.73 -29.30
C GLY A 185 5.63 -14.95 -30.64
N PRO A 186 5.38 -16.08 -31.30
CA PRO A 186 4.35 -17.08 -30.98
C PRO A 186 4.63 -17.90 -29.71
N ILE A 187 3.62 -18.07 -28.86
CA ILE A 187 3.67 -18.89 -27.64
C ILE A 187 2.94 -20.21 -27.93
N GLU A 188 3.60 -21.33 -27.74
CA GLU A 188 2.99 -22.65 -27.91
C GLU A 188 2.15 -23.03 -26.68
N SER A 189 1.01 -23.67 -26.92
CA SER A 189 0.14 -24.25 -25.89
C SER A 189 -0.58 -25.49 -26.42
N GLU A 190 -1.33 -26.17 -25.55
CA GLU A 190 -2.19 -27.28 -25.91
C GLU A 190 -3.17 -26.94 -27.05
N TYR A 191 -3.74 -25.73 -27.04
CA TYR A 191 -4.77 -25.27 -27.98
C TYR A 191 -4.22 -24.81 -29.34
N GLY A 192 -2.93 -24.43 -29.41
CA GLY A 192 -2.38 -23.78 -30.59
C GLY A 192 -1.27 -22.78 -30.27
N TYR A 193 -0.97 -21.93 -31.25
CA TYR A 193 -0.07 -20.79 -31.06
C TYR A 193 -0.85 -19.56 -30.63
N HIS A 194 -0.26 -18.80 -29.70
CA HIS A 194 -0.82 -17.55 -29.21
C HIS A 194 0.09 -16.38 -29.58
N LEU A 195 -0.51 -15.34 -30.13
CA LEU A 195 0.08 -14.00 -30.12
C LEU A 195 -0.50 -13.22 -28.94
N LEU A 196 0.31 -12.42 -28.28
CA LEU A 196 -0.04 -11.75 -27.04
C LEU A 196 0.31 -10.26 -27.13
N LEU A 197 -0.58 -9.40 -26.64
CA LEU A 197 -0.34 -7.97 -26.47
C LEU A 197 -0.74 -7.55 -25.06
N VAL A 198 0.22 -7.07 -24.27
CA VAL A 198 -0.02 -6.58 -22.91
C VAL A 198 -0.28 -5.09 -22.94
N THR A 199 -1.42 -4.66 -22.41
CA THR A 199 -1.85 -3.25 -22.45
C THR A 199 -1.71 -2.55 -21.10
N GLU A 200 -1.90 -3.29 -20.01
CA GLU A 200 -1.79 -2.76 -18.65
C GLU A 200 -1.28 -3.87 -17.74
N ARG A 201 -0.47 -3.49 -16.76
CA ARG A 201 -0.02 -4.38 -15.71
C ARG A 201 -0.04 -3.64 -14.39
N THR A 202 -0.38 -4.33 -13.32
CA THR A 202 -0.35 -3.80 -11.96
C THR A 202 0.63 -4.61 -11.14
N ASN A 203 1.43 -3.91 -10.35
CA ASN A 203 2.33 -4.51 -9.37
C ASN A 203 3.46 -5.39 -9.93
N CYS A 204 4.08 -4.97 -11.02
CA CYS A 204 5.18 -5.69 -11.67
C CYS A 204 6.40 -4.77 -11.94
N PRO A 205 7.11 -4.36 -10.88
CA PRO A 205 8.22 -3.40 -11.00
C PRO A 205 9.41 -3.93 -11.82
N LYS A 206 9.55 -5.25 -11.97
CA LYS A 206 10.70 -5.88 -12.67
C LYS A 206 10.77 -5.58 -14.17
N LEU A 207 9.62 -5.38 -14.82
CA LEU A 207 9.55 -5.28 -16.29
C LEU A 207 9.18 -3.87 -16.76
N ASP A 208 8.40 -3.16 -15.96
CA ASP A 208 7.61 -2.03 -16.44
C ASP A 208 8.14 -0.68 -15.90
N GLY A 209 9.09 -0.71 -14.96
CA GLY A 209 9.68 0.48 -14.37
C GLY A 209 8.61 1.38 -13.73
N LYS A 210 8.52 2.64 -14.17
CA LYS A 210 7.50 3.60 -13.69
C LYS A 210 6.15 3.41 -14.39
N TYR A 211 6.11 2.82 -15.58
CA TYR A 211 4.93 2.86 -16.43
C TYR A 211 4.17 1.55 -16.40
N ASN A 212 2.88 1.60 -16.13
CA ASN A 212 2.08 0.41 -15.89
C ASN A 212 0.96 0.22 -16.94
N LYS A 213 0.80 1.18 -17.86
CA LYS A 213 -0.27 1.17 -18.86
C LYS A 213 0.14 1.85 -20.17
N ILE A 214 -0.36 1.33 -21.29
CA ILE A 214 -0.32 2.03 -22.58
C ILE A 214 -1.57 2.90 -22.74
N ILE A 215 -1.36 4.15 -23.16
CA ILE A 215 -2.40 5.15 -23.37
C ILE A 215 -2.33 5.58 -24.84
N ARG A 216 -3.50 5.81 -25.46
CA ARG A 216 -3.58 6.42 -26.79
C ARG A 216 -3.13 7.87 -26.70
N ASP A 217 -2.17 8.25 -27.52
CA ASP A 217 -1.74 9.65 -27.61
C ASP A 217 -2.79 10.53 -28.29
N ALA A 218 -2.61 11.86 -28.22
CA ALA A 218 -3.46 12.84 -28.87
C ALA A 218 -3.52 12.67 -30.39
N ASP A 219 -2.45 12.15 -30.98
CA ASP A 219 -2.36 11.83 -32.41
C ASP A 219 -3.23 10.60 -32.79
N GLY A 220 -3.78 9.89 -31.81
CA GLY A 220 -4.63 8.70 -32.01
C GLY A 220 -3.86 7.44 -32.42
N VAL A 221 -2.55 7.54 -32.62
CA VAL A 221 -1.71 6.47 -33.18
C VAL A 221 -0.61 6.00 -32.22
N SER A 222 0.10 6.93 -31.59
CA SER A 222 1.22 6.61 -30.70
C SER A 222 0.75 6.05 -29.36
N THR A 223 1.61 5.21 -28.77
CA THR A 223 1.44 4.67 -27.41
C THR A 223 2.26 5.49 -26.43
N LYS A 224 1.60 6.16 -25.49
CA LYS A 224 2.25 6.75 -24.31
C LYS A 224 2.23 5.76 -23.16
N PHE A 225 3.30 5.78 -22.37
CA PHE A 225 3.41 4.96 -21.18
C PHE A 225 2.97 5.80 -19.96
N GLY A 226 1.96 5.35 -19.23
CA GLY A 226 1.39 6.02 -18.06
C GLY A 226 1.59 5.22 -16.78
N SER A 227 1.45 5.87 -15.62
CA SER A 227 1.54 5.26 -14.29
C SER A 227 0.29 5.60 -13.46
N GLU A 228 -0.47 4.60 -12.98
CA GLU A 228 -1.49 4.84 -11.94
C GLU A 228 -0.79 5.09 -10.59
N GLU A 229 -0.92 6.30 -10.07
CA GLU A 229 -0.35 6.71 -8.79
C GLU A 229 -1.27 6.25 -7.64
N ILE A 230 -0.94 5.12 -7.01
CA ILE A 230 -1.72 4.48 -5.92
C ILE A 230 -1.47 5.16 -4.54
N GLN A 231 -0.67 6.23 -4.47
CA GLN A 231 -0.27 6.88 -3.22
C GLN A 231 -1.42 7.61 -2.50
N THR A 232 -2.55 7.86 -3.18
CA THR A 232 -3.64 8.68 -2.63
C THR A 232 -4.44 7.96 -1.55
N VAL A 233 -4.63 6.64 -1.64
CA VAL A 233 -5.47 5.88 -0.69
C VAL A 233 -4.75 5.66 0.64
N ALA A 234 -3.46 5.32 0.59
CA ALA A 234 -2.65 5.10 1.80
C ALA A 234 -2.43 6.39 2.60
N LEU A 235 -2.12 7.51 1.91
CA LEU A 235 -2.02 8.83 2.55
C LEU A 235 -3.37 9.33 3.08
N GLN A 236 -4.48 9.01 2.43
CA GLN A 236 -5.82 9.33 2.96
C GLN A 236 -6.14 8.58 4.25
N GLN A 237 -5.79 7.29 4.35
CA GLN A 237 -6.07 6.51 5.56
C GLN A 237 -5.17 6.93 6.72
N VAL A 238 -3.87 7.14 6.48
CA VAL A 238 -2.95 7.65 7.51
C VAL A 238 -3.33 9.08 7.92
N GLY A 239 -3.68 9.94 6.95
CA GLY A 239 -4.15 11.30 7.20
C GLY A 239 -5.46 11.35 7.98
N PHE A 240 -6.38 10.42 7.70
CA PHE A 240 -7.64 10.28 8.44
C PHE A 240 -7.38 9.89 9.91
N TRP A 241 -6.58 8.86 10.17
CA TRP A 241 -6.27 8.45 11.55
C TRP A 241 -5.42 9.47 12.32
N MET A 242 -4.50 10.16 11.64
CA MET A 242 -3.77 11.30 12.19
C MET A 242 -4.73 12.45 12.55
N GLY A 243 -5.69 12.76 11.67
CA GLY A 243 -6.72 13.77 11.90
C GLY A 243 -7.64 13.43 13.07
N VAL A 244 -8.10 12.18 13.17
CA VAL A 244 -8.91 11.68 14.29
C VAL A 244 -8.12 11.73 15.61
N SER A 245 -6.84 11.37 15.60
CA SER A 245 -5.98 11.41 16.80
C SER A 245 -5.74 12.83 17.29
N LEU A 246 -5.48 13.77 16.38
CA LEU A 246 -5.26 15.18 16.73
C LEU A 246 -6.56 15.86 17.17
N ALA A 247 -7.68 15.61 16.48
CA ALA A 247 -8.98 16.18 16.85
C ALA A 247 -9.46 15.67 18.22
N GLY A 248 -9.26 14.38 18.51
CA GLY A 248 -9.56 13.80 19.82
C GLY A 248 -8.72 14.40 20.95
N GLY A 249 -7.42 14.62 20.71
CA GLY A 249 -6.52 15.26 21.68
C GLY A 249 -6.89 16.71 21.99
N VAL A 250 -7.18 17.51 20.95
CA VAL A 250 -7.61 18.91 21.11
C VAL A 250 -8.95 19.00 21.84
N LEU A 251 -9.91 18.12 21.51
CA LEU A 251 -11.20 18.09 22.18
C LEU A 251 -11.07 17.68 23.66
N ALA A 252 -10.18 16.72 23.96
CA ALA A 252 -9.87 16.33 25.33
C ALA A 252 -9.22 17.46 26.12
N GLU A 253 -8.31 18.23 25.51
CA GLU A 253 -7.68 19.39 26.16
C GLU A 253 -8.67 20.53 26.39
N VAL A 254 -9.53 20.84 25.41
CA VAL A 254 -10.59 21.85 25.55
C VAL A 254 -11.61 21.42 26.60
N ALA A 255 -12.00 20.13 26.63
CA ALA A 255 -12.89 19.59 27.66
C ALA A 255 -12.25 19.61 29.05
N ALA A 256 -10.95 19.32 29.16
CA ALA A 256 -10.20 19.41 30.42
C ALA A 256 -10.09 20.86 30.94
N LYS A 257 -9.88 21.83 30.02
CA LYS A 257 -9.91 23.27 30.33
C LYS A 257 -11.31 23.76 30.73
N ALA A 258 -12.36 23.26 30.08
CA ALA A 258 -13.74 23.61 30.42
C ALA A 258 -14.21 22.98 31.74
N ALA A 259 -13.65 21.83 32.13
CA ALA A 259 -13.99 21.14 33.36
C ALA A 259 -13.15 21.54 34.59
N ASN A 260 -12.18 22.47 34.45
CA ASN A 260 -11.22 22.85 35.51
C ASN A 260 -10.51 21.65 36.15
N VAL A 261 -10.19 20.61 35.37
CA VAL A 261 -9.54 19.38 35.88
C VAL A 261 -8.01 19.43 35.75
N VAL A 262 -7.46 20.37 34.98
CA VAL A 262 -6.01 20.53 34.80
C VAL A 262 -5.59 21.93 35.25
N ASP A 263 -4.84 22.01 36.34
CA ASP A 263 -4.15 23.23 36.74
C ASP A 263 -3.03 23.56 35.73
N THR A 264 -2.87 24.85 35.45
CA THR A 264 -1.86 25.42 34.54
C THR A 264 -0.48 24.80 34.78
N LEU A 265 0.13 24.23 33.74
CA LEU A 265 1.51 23.75 33.81
C LEU A 265 2.45 24.95 34.05
N PRO A 266 3.42 24.83 34.99
CA PRO A 266 4.08 25.99 35.61
C PRO A 266 5.30 26.52 34.83
N TRP A 267 5.21 26.74 33.52
CA TRP A 267 6.32 27.34 32.77
C TRP A 267 5.92 28.41 31.74
N GLU A 268 4.95 29.26 32.07
CA GLU A 268 5.00 30.63 31.51
C GLU A 268 6.10 31.47 32.18
#